data_AF-A0A8B7DQX5-F1
#
_entry.id   AF-A0A8B7DQX5-F1
#
_cell.length_a   1.000
_cell.length_b   1.000
_cell.length_c   1.000
_cell.angle_alpha   90.00
_cell.angle_beta   90.00
_cell.angle_gamma   90.00
#
_symmetry.space_group_name_H-M   'P 1'
#
loop_
_entity.id
_entity.type
_entity.pdbx_description
1 polymer ?
#
loop_
_entity_poly.entity_id
_entity_poly.type
_entity_poly.pdbx_seq_one_letter_code
_entity_poly.pdbx_strand_id
1 'polypeptide(L)'
;MNSNKNKILEDTSVKCLTKDCDFYGRPESNNYCSACFKSLSKVKGTTNCDVTCDTKYAAYSNSNFTSDLQKHFIPMPITFERLAEEGKQLELSKDKRIDGMNPRQKLITYMYQSLDANRSPFKTTCMIFGQSGVGKSLFLNHFIGRDVLNINSFTSETRDVKEIVLTMKEPSLNVSNLQLTFVESPGYFDDKDDKQDEINYNSLKEYKQKNFPDCYPNLIFIVIQGSDNRFLNGPLKKFLEKLKKLDIICPSYPNVICLFTYASCFLNDSEENIEKKKEMLIDLCYEYLRVTVSVVYIENDCKDLKMQGDWTVLPDGTLQPLNVFECAKKLMKGNFYKPEGQKYIDPLGMKTLASFFKAVSNGDTIKVNVNSVYNGINNEIAQPYSANPEILGEICVGKGYDVIYDKIKESCIFEFKESEEHQQENQDQENQNHQQENFNVSKGFVIISCINEASFFFGEDSELNTTHRLNAIGLNDKIDAKILLNKKTDLNNLSIKSKLSYLREIRTHKLYIPDTSKLKISKTFMEAVATNDFPSCYTASDSNVTEFFRNFFERWGHFVVTSVYLGGSIEIKKIFTNKVKQDLVEAQLKCILDILEHGFQKSVTSKIKALIDSVFMNSFPFDNLR
;
A
#
# COMPACT_ATOMS: atom_id res chain seq x y z
N MET A 1 -21.72 -50.01 20.51
CA MET A 1 -21.45 -48.83 19.65
C MET A 1 -22.39 -47.69 20.06
N ASN A 2 -22.16 -46.45 19.61
CA ASN A 2 -22.93 -45.23 19.92
C ASN A 2 -22.86 -44.70 21.38
N SER A 3 -21.67 -44.28 21.81
CA SER A 3 -21.48 -43.35 22.95
C SER A 3 -20.58 -42.16 22.62
N ASN A 4 -19.52 -42.35 21.82
CA ASN A 4 -18.50 -41.32 21.57
C ASN A 4 -18.88 -40.18 20.61
N LYS A 5 -20.06 -40.19 19.95
CA LYS A 5 -20.41 -39.15 18.95
C LYS A 5 -20.87 -37.80 19.55
N ASN A 6 -21.33 -37.76 20.80
CA ASN A 6 -21.84 -36.51 21.37
C ASN A 6 -20.73 -35.61 21.93
N LYS A 7 -19.58 -36.18 22.33
CA LYS A 7 -18.52 -35.47 23.08
C LYS A 7 -17.60 -34.57 22.24
N ILE A 8 -17.84 -34.47 20.93
CA ILE A 8 -17.04 -33.66 19.97
C ILE A 8 -17.78 -32.37 19.57
N LEU A 9 -19.07 -32.25 19.91
CA LEU A 9 -19.91 -31.10 19.56
C LEU A 9 -19.95 -29.98 20.62
N GLU A 10 -19.33 -30.18 21.78
CA GLU A 10 -19.33 -29.20 22.87
C GLU A 10 -18.18 -28.17 22.70
N ASP A 11 -16.99 -28.63 22.28
CA ASP A 11 -15.75 -27.84 22.14
C ASP A 11 -15.76 -26.75 21.04
N THR A 12 -16.82 -26.64 20.24
CA THR A 12 -16.97 -25.60 19.20
C THR A 12 -18.13 -24.63 19.46
N SER A 13 -18.75 -24.73 20.63
CA SER A 13 -19.91 -23.91 21.01
C SER A 13 -19.50 -22.63 21.76
N VAL A 14 -20.09 -21.50 21.37
CA VAL A 14 -19.79 -20.16 21.94
C VAL A 14 -21.02 -19.68 22.70
N LYS A 15 -20.93 -18.84 23.75
CA LYS A 15 -22.15 -18.32 24.41
C LYS A 15 -23.03 -17.56 23.40
N CYS A 16 -24.34 -17.77 23.44
CA CYS A 16 -25.30 -17.17 22.52
C CYS A 16 -25.18 -15.63 22.52
N LEU A 17 -25.16 -15.03 21.32
CA LEU A 17 -25.07 -13.57 21.15
C LEU A 17 -26.31 -12.79 21.59
N THR A 18 -27.44 -13.45 21.88
CA THR A 18 -28.59 -12.79 22.50
C THR A 18 -28.26 -12.49 23.97
N LYS A 19 -28.36 -11.21 24.35
CA LYS A 19 -28.20 -10.75 25.72
C LYS A 19 -29.08 -11.58 26.67
N ASP A 20 -28.55 -11.91 27.84
CA ASP A 20 -29.24 -12.65 28.90
C ASP A 20 -29.73 -14.06 28.48
N CYS A 21 -29.11 -14.65 27.46
CA CYS A 21 -29.33 -16.04 27.02
C CYS A 21 -28.19 -16.97 27.50
N ASP A 22 -28.52 -17.96 28.33
CA ASP A 22 -27.52 -18.90 28.90
C ASP A 22 -27.25 -20.15 28.04
N PHE A 23 -27.88 -20.24 26.86
CA PHE A 23 -27.58 -21.28 25.89
C PHE A 23 -26.33 -20.96 25.08
N TYR A 24 -25.71 -21.98 24.51
CA TYR A 24 -24.62 -21.83 23.55
C TYR A 24 -25.17 -21.70 22.13
N GLY A 25 -24.59 -20.77 21.37
CA GLY A 25 -24.80 -20.61 19.95
C GLY A 25 -23.91 -21.53 19.12
N ARG A 26 -24.37 -21.79 17.89
CA ARG A 26 -23.63 -22.62 16.92
C ARG A 26 -23.14 -21.80 15.73
N PRO A 27 -22.00 -22.17 15.11
CA PRO A 27 -21.53 -21.52 13.88
C PRO A 27 -22.58 -21.50 12.76
N GLU A 28 -23.36 -22.58 12.55
CA GLU A 28 -24.39 -22.62 11.50
C GLU A 28 -25.60 -21.71 11.77
N SER A 29 -25.70 -21.17 13.00
CA SER A 29 -26.75 -20.24 13.45
C SER A 29 -26.18 -18.85 13.78
N ASN A 30 -25.04 -18.47 13.17
CA ASN A 30 -24.34 -17.20 13.41
C ASN A 30 -24.06 -16.92 14.91
N ASN A 31 -23.70 -17.96 15.67
CA ASN A 31 -23.47 -17.92 17.12
C ASN A 31 -24.70 -17.51 17.96
N TYR A 32 -25.92 -17.66 17.42
CA TYR A 32 -27.15 -17.72 18.21
C TYR A 32 -27.51 -19.16 18.54
N CYS A 33 -28.21 -19.38 19.67
CA CYS A 33 -28.80 -20.68 19.97
C CYS A 33 -30.03 -20.93 19.08
N SER A 34 -30.47 -22.18 18.98
CA SER A 34 -31.56 -22.58 18.08
C SER A 34 -32.93 -21.96 18.39
N ALA A 35 -33.14 -21.45 19.62
CA ALA A 35 -34.31 -20.66 19.98
C ALA A 35 -34.17 -19.20 19.50
N CYS A 36 -33.09 -18.53 19.87
CA CYS A 36 -32.82 -17.14 19.52
C CYS A 36 -32.74 -16.89 18.00
N PHE A 37 -32.14 -17.82 17.26
CA PHE A 37 -32.08 -17.77 15.79
C PHE A 37 -33.48 -17.86 15.16
N LYS A 38 -34.40 -18.65 15.75
CA LYS A 38 -35.80 -18.76 15.31
C LYS A 38 -36.67 -17.56 15.67
N SER A 39 -36.33 -16.78 16.71
CA SER A 39 -36.98 -15.50 16.98
C SER A 39 -36.52 -14.41 16.02
N LEU A 40 -35.23 -14.35 15.66
CA LEU A 40 -34.71 -13.37 14.70
C LEU A 40 -35.39 -13.50 13.33
N SER A 41 -35.59 -14.73 12.84
CA SER A 41 -36.26 -14.98 11.56
C SER A 41 -37.76 -14.66 11.54
N LYS A 42 -38.38 -14.30 12.67
CA LYS A 42 -39.78 -13.83 12.74
C LYS A 42 -39.92 -12.30 12.66
N VAL A 43 -38.85 -11.52 12.74
CA VAL A 43 -38.91 -10.05 12.66
C VAL A 43 -38.97 -9.58 11.20
N LYS A 44 -40.08 -9.90 10.52
CA LYS A 44 -40.44 -9.34 9.20
C LYS A 44 -41.93 -8.96 9.14
N GLY A 45 -42.21 -7.78 9.71
CA GLY A 45 -43.31 -6.88 9.31
C GLY A 45 -44.75 -7.34 9.51
N THR A 46 -45.42 -6.80 10.53
CA THR A 46 -46.87 -6.50 10.45
C THR A 46 -47.29 -5.44 11.46
N THR A 47 -47.85 -4.33 10.95
CA THR A 47 -48.93 -3.47 11.48
C THR A 47 -49.01 -3.03 12.96
N ASN A 48 -49.19 -1.72 13.11
CA ASN A 48 -49.99 -0.93 14.07
C ASN A 48 -50.65 -1.63 15.29
N CYS A 49 -50.50 -1.00 16.46
CA CYS A 49 -51.55 -0.95 17.50
C CYS A 49 -51.59 0.44 18.15
N ASP A 50 -52.78 1.04 18.26
CA ASP A 50 -53.04 2.19 19.12
C ASP A 50 -53.19 1.75 20.57
N VAL A 51 -52.29 2.19 21.46
CA VAL A 51 -52.49 2.14 22.92
C VAL A 51 -51.93 3.41 23.54
N THR A 52 -52.79 4.21 24.18
CA THR A 52 -52.38 5.37 24.97
C THR A 52 -51.84 4.94 26.32
N CYS A 53 -50.56 5.19 26.57
CA CYS A 53 -49.93 5.08 27.89
C CYS A 53 -49.32 6.42 28.29
N ASP A 54 -49.96 7.13 29.21
CA ASP A 54 -49.37 8.31 29.86
C ASP A 54 -48.14 7.92 30.66
N THR A 55 -46.98 8.53 30.38
CA THR A 55 -45.90 8.64 31.38
C THR A 55 -45.04 9.86 31.11
N LYS A 56 -45.20 10.90 31.95
CA LYS A 56 -44.38 12.12 31.88
C LYS A 56 -42.98 11.82 32.41
N TYR A 57 -41.97 11.83 31.53
CA TYR A 57 -40.61 12.22 31.90
C TYR A 57 -39.95 12.99 30.77
N ALA A 58 -39.45 14.18 31.08
CA ALA A 58 -38.73 15.02 30.13
C ALA A 58 -37.23 14.70 30.22
N ALA A 59 -36.62 14.31 29.10
CA ALA A 59 -35.19 14.26 28.90
C ALA A 59 -34.91 14.80 27.49
N TYR A 60 -33.94 15.71 27.37
CA TYR A 60 -33.70 16.45 26.12
C TYR A 60 -33.05 15.58 25.04
N SER A 61 -33.43 15.84 23.80
CA SER A 61 -32.85 15.22 22.61
C SER A 61 -31.43 15.71 22.32
N ASN A 62 -30.49 14.78 22.08
CA ASN A 62 -29.33 15.02 21.22
C ASN A 62 -28.74 13.69 20.72
N SER A 63 -29.28 13.18 19.61
CA SER A 63 -28.94 11.86 19.04
C SER A 63 -28.45 11.90 17.59
N ASN A 64 -28.25 13.08 17.01
CA ASN A 64 -28.13 13.27 15.55
C ASN A 64 -26.72 13.69 15.10
N PHE A 65 -25.66 13.16 15.73
CA PHE A 65 -24.27 13.49 15.33
C PHE A 65 -23.25 12.34 15.43
N THR A 66 -23.62 11.17 15.97
CA THR A 66 -22.71 10.03 16.17
C THR A 66 -23.03 8.79 15.33
N SER A 67 -24.13 8.81 14.57
CA SER A 67 -24.54 7.72 13.65
C SER A 67 -23.66 7.61 12.41
N ASP A 68 -23.22 8.74 11.85
CA ASP A 68 -22.80 8.80 10.44
C ASP A 68 -21.32 8.45 10.21
N LEU A 69 -20.53 8.32 11.28
CA LEU A 69 -19.10 8.03 11.21
C LEU A 69 -18.74 6.54 11.17
N GLN A 70 -19.66 5.64 11.53
CA GLN A 70 -19.48 4.21 11.25
C GLN A 70 -19.87 3.87 9.81
N LYS A 71 -19.00 4.23 8.84
CA LYS A 71 -19.14 3.74 7.46
C LYS A 71 -19.13 2.21 7.45
N HIS A 72 -20.30 1.61 7.25
CA HIS A 72 -20.49 0.17 7.28
C HIS A 72 -19.80 -0.48 6.07
N PHE A 73 -18.61 -1.02 6.28
CA PHE A 73 -17.82 -1.73 5.26
C PHE A 73 -18.57 -2.94 4.71
N ILE A 74 -19.02 -2.85 3.46
CA ILE A 74 -19.86 -3.86 2.82
C ILE A 74 -19.01 -5.11 2.52
N PRO A 75 -19.40 -6.33 2.93
CA PRO A 75 -18.65 -7.53 2.59
C PRO A 75 -18.62 -7.76 1.07
N MET A 76 -17.61 -8.45 0.53
CA MET A 76 -17.57 -8.84 -0.88
C MET A 76 -18.81 -9.67 -1.27
N PRO A 77 -19.29 -9.58 -2.51
CA PRO A 77 -20.13 -10.62 -3.08
C PRO A 77 -19.43 -11.99 -2.96
N ILE A 78 -20.18 -13.02 -2.60
CA ILE A 78 -19.67 -14.41 -2.50
C ILE A 78 -20.35 -15.35 -3.52
N THR A 79 -21.20 -14.82 -4.38
CA THR A 79 -21.89 -15.55 -5.46
C THR A 79 -21.98 -14.70 -6.73
N PHE A 80 -22.20 -15.34 -7.88
CA PHE A 80 -22.32 -14.66 -9.18
C PHE A 80 -23.58 -13.80 -9.28
N GLU A 81 -24.68 -14.24 -8.67
CA GLU A 81 -25.95 -13.52 -8.64
C GLU A 81 -25.78 -12.21 -7.87
N ARG A 82 -25.10 -12.25 -6.71
CA ARG A 82 -24.83 -11.06 -5.91
C ARG A 82 -23.84 -10.11 -6.59
N LEU A 83 -22.83 -10.65 -7.28
CA LEU A 83 -21.91 -9.85 -8.09
C LEU A 83 -22.65 -9.12 -9.23
N ALA A 84 -23.56 -9.82 -9.91
CA ALA A 84 -24.41 -9.25 -10.97
C ALA A 84 -25.42 -8.22 -10.45
N GLU A 85 -26.01 -8.47 -9.29
CA GLU A 85 -26.93 -7.54 -8.61
C GLU A 85 -26.22 -6.22 -8.28
N GLU A 86 -25.05 -6.29 -7.62
CA GLU A 86 -24.27 -5.09 -7.27
C GLU A 86 -23.69 -4.38 -8.49
N GLY A 87 -23.21 -5.12 -9.50
CA GLY A 87 -22.73 -4.53 -10.76
C GLY A 87 -23.81 -3.73 -11.48
N LYS A 88 -25.06 -4.21 -11.44
CA LYS A 88 -26.23 -3.50 -11.96
C LYS A 88 -26.61 -2.28 -11.11
N GLN A 89 -26.64 -2.43 -9.78
CA GLN A 89 -26.93 -1.33 -8.84
C GLN A 89 -25.91 -0.18 -8.91
N LEU A 90 -24.67 -0.49 -9.28
CA LEU A 90 -23.56 0.48 -9.39
C LEU A 90 -23.36 1.03 -10.81
N GLU A 91 -24.28 0.76 -11.73
CA GLU A 91 -24.26 1.20 -13.14
C GLU A 91 -22.93 0.92 -13.87
N LEU A 92 -22.35 -0.27 -13.68
CA LEU A 92 -21.11 -0.66 -14.33
C LEU A 92 -21.34 -1.04 -15.81
N SER A 93 -21.36 -0.02 -16.67
CA SER A 93 -21.19 -0.19 -18.11
C SER A 93 -19.76 -0.62 -18.43
N LYS A 94 -19.60 -1.60 -19.34
CA LYS A 94 -18.32 -2.26 -19.64
C LYS A 94 -17.17 -1.30 -20.03
N ASP A 95 -17.50 -0.15 -20.61
CA ASP A 95 -16.54 0.81 -21.17
C ASP A 95 -16.12 1.94 -20.22
N LYS A 96 -16.62 1.96 -18.96
CA LYS A 96 -16.27 3.03 -17.99
C LYS A 96 -14.82 2.89 -17.51
N ARG A 97 -14.08 4.00 -17.53
CA ARG A 97 -12.75 4.08 -16.90
C ARG A 97 -12.88 3.96 -15.38
N ILE A 98 -11.97 3.21 -14.76
CA ILE A 98 -11.85 3.05 -13.30
C ILE A 98 -11.33 4.36 -12.65
N ASP A 99 -10.74 5.26 -13.43
CA ASP A 99 -10.52 6.65 -13.06
C ASP A 99 -11.86 7.39 -13.02
N GLY A 100 -12.33 7.72 -11.81
CA GLY A 100 -13.66 8.28 -11.54
C GLY A 100 -14.62 7.32 -10.84
N MET A 101 -14.37 5.99 -10.87
CA MET A 101 -15.18 5.02 -10.11
C MET A 101 -15.03 5.19 -8.60
N ASN A 102 -16.13 5.00 -7.87
CA ASN A 102 -16.14 4.95 -6.40
C ASN A 102 -15.48 3.65 -5.88
N PRO A 103 -15.03 3.60 -4.61
CA PRO A 103 -14.37 2.43 -3.99
C PRO A 103 -15.01 1.07 -4.29
N ARG A 104 -16.35 0.97 -4.20
CA ARG A 104 -17.07 -0.29 -4.40
C ARG A 104 -17.19 -0.65 -5.88
N GLN A 105 -17.42 0.33 -6.76
CA GLN A 105 -17.37 0.13 -8.21
C GLN A 105 -16.03 -0.48 -8.63
N LYS A 106 -14.91 0.01 -8.09
CA LYS A 106 -13.57 -0.54 -8.38
C LYS A 106 -13.48 -2.03 -8.01
N LEU A 107 -13.85 -2.39 -6.78
CA LEU A 107 -13.86 -3.79 -6.32
C LEU A 107 -14.68 -4.70 -7.26
N ILE A 108 -15.90 -4.29 -7.60
CA ILE A 108 -16.80 -5.10 -8.44
C ILE A 108 -16.24 -5.23 -9.87
N THR A 109 -15.64 -4.17 -10.43
CA THR A 109 -14.91 -4.25 -11.71
C THR A 109 -13.73 -5.23 -11.65
N TYR A 110 -12.98 -5.30 -10.53
CA TYR A 110 -11.87 -6.24 -10.35
C TYR A 110 -12.35 -7.70 -10.31
N MET A 111 -13.48 -7.94 -9.67
CA MET A 111 -14.13 -9.25 -9.66
C MET A 111 -14.57 -9.65 -11.07
N TYR A 112 -15.17 -8.74 -11.85
CA TYR A 112 -15.47 -9.01 -13.27
C TYR A 112 -14.21 -9.27 -14.10
N GLN A 113 -13.16 -8.47 -13.96
CA GLN A 113 -11.91 -8.66 -14.72
C GLN A 113 -11.19 -9.98 -14.36
N SER A 114 -11.35 -10.47 -13.12
CA SER A 114 -10.91 -11.83 -12.75
C SER A 114 -11.76 -12.90 -13.46
N LEU A 115 -13.08 -12.73 -13.52
CA LEU A 115 -13.99 -13.65 -14.20
C LEU A 115 -13.76 -13.68 -15.72
N ASP A 116 -13.58 -12.53 -16.37
CA ASP A 116 -13.21 -12.40 -17.79
C ASP A 116 -11.84 -13.05 -18.09
N ALA A 117 -10.94 -13.08 -17.10
CA ALA A 117 -9.67 -13.81 -17.14
C ALA A 117 -9.79 -15.31 -16.82
N ASN A 118 -11.02 -15.84 -16.67
CA ASN A 118 -11.37 -17.18 -16.20
C ASN A 118 -10.71 -17.57 -14.85
N ARG A 119 -10.60 -16.62 -13.91
CA ARG A 119 -9.99 -16.80 -12.58
C ARG A 119 -11.00 -16.52 -11.47
N SER A 120 -10.89 -17.21 -10.34
CA SER A 120 -11.83 -17.05 -9.21
C SER A 120 -11.99 -15.58 -8.79
N PRO A 121 -13.20 -15.00 -8.92
CA PRO A 121 -13.45 -13.60 -8.56
C PRO A 121 -13.75 -13.41 -7.06
N PHE A 122 -14.00 -14.51 -6.33
CA PHE A 122 -14.40 -14.49 -4.91
C PHE A 122 -13.27 -14.85 -3.95
N LYS A 123 -12.28 -15.64 -4.40
CA LYS A 123 -11.16 -16.14 -3.58
C LYS A 123 -9.85 -15.89 -4.30
N THR A 124 -9.25 -14.71 -4.11
CA THR A 124 -7.94 -14.37 -4.70
C THR A 124 -6.90 -15.34 -4.18
N THR A 125 -6.43 -16.25 -5.04
CA THR A 125 -5.57 -17.37 -4.65
C THR A 125 -4.23 -17.33 -5.37
N CYS A 126 -3.16 -17.41 -4.57
CA CYS A 126 -1.80 -17.68 -5.01
C CYS A 126 -1.47 -19.15 -4.68
N MET A 127 -1.13 -19.97 -5.68
CA MET A 127 -0.64 -21.34 -5.44
C MET A 127 0.89 -21.38 -5.54
N ILE A 128 1.55 -22.16 -4.69
CA ILE A 128 3.01 -22.18 -4.53
C ILE A 128 3.49 -23.61 -4.72
N PHE A 129 4.21 -23.84 -5.81
CA PHE A 129 4.76 -25.13 -6.20
C PHE A 129 6.28 -25.08 -6.28
N GLY A 130 6.90 -26.25 -6.40
CA GLY A 130 8.35 -26.41 -6.41
C GLY A 130 8.74 -27.72 -5.74
N GLN A 131 9.99 -28.13 -5.94
CA GLN A 131 10.53 -29.39 -5.39
C GLN A 131 10.61 -29.34 -3.85
N SER A 132 11.02 -30.43 -3.22
CA SER A 132 11.44 -30.39 -1.80
C SER A 132 12.71 -29.55 -1.65
N GLY A 133 12.95 -28.99 -0.45
CA GLY A 133 14.15 -28.18 -0.15
C GLY A 133 14.21 -26.76 -0.74
N VAL A 134 13.53 -26.45 -1.84
CA VAL A 134 13.62 -25.16 -2.56
C VAL A 134 13.08 -23.93 -1.79
N GLY A 135 12.66 -24.08 -0.54
CA GLY A 135 12.26 -22.95 0.32
C GLY A 135 10.85 -22.38 0.05
N LYS A 136 9.86 -23.21 -0.34
CA LYS A 136 8.45 -22.78 -0.50
C LYS A 136 7.87 -22.17 0.79
N SER A 137 8.04 -22.85 1.92
CA SER A 137 7.52 -22.46 3.23
C SER A 137 8.23 -21.22 3.77
N LEU A 138 9.55 -21.18 3.58
CA LEU A 138 10.42 -20.03 3.84
C LEU A 138 9.98 -18.78 3.05
N PHE A 139 9.76 -18.92 1.74
CA PHE A 139 9.23 -17.84 0.89
C PHE A 139 7.91 -17.31 1.44
N LEU A 140 6.97 -18.20 1.80
CA LEU A 140 5.67 -17.78 2.32
C LEU A 140 5.78 -17.06 3.68
N ASN A 141 6.62 -17.54 4.60
CA ASN A 141 6.81 -16.86 5.89
C ASN A 141 7.45 -15.47 5.70
N HIS A 142 8.46 -15.35 4.84
CA HIS A 142 9.09 -14.07 4.50
C HIS A 142 8.11 -13.13 3.79
N PHE A 143 7.39 -13.60 2.76
CA PHE A 143 6.45 -12.81 1.96
C PHE A 143 5.20 -12.37 2.74
N ILE A 144 4.80 -13.14 3.76
CA ILE A 144 3.69 -12.81 4.68
C ILE A 144 4.21 -12.06 5.93
N GLY A 145 5.53 -11.88 6.09
CA GLY A 145 6.16 -11.11 7.18
C GLY A 145 6.11 -11.76 8.56
N ARG A 146 5.94 -13.09 8.65
CA ARG A 146 5.80 -13.86 9.90
C ARG A 146 5.81 -15.36 9.65
N ASP A 147 6.13 -16.14 10.68
CA ASP A 147 6.10 -17.60 10.58
C ASP A 147 4.68 -18.18 10.57
N VAL A 148 4.15 -18.44 9.37
CA VAL A 148 2.82 -19.04 9.13
C VAL A 148 2.91 -20.52 8.73
N LEU A 149 4.12 -21.04 8.51
CA LEU A 149 4.39 -22.44 8.20
C LEU A 149 5.56 -22.93 9.03
N ASN A 150 5.48 -24.19 9.48
CA ASN A 150 6.65 -24.93 9.95
C ASN A 150 7.72 -24.96 8.83
N ILE A 151 8.98 -24.83 9.24
CA ILE A 151 10.16 -24.93 8.38
C ILE A 151 11.15 -25.87 9.07
N ASN A 152 11.75 -26.77 8.30
CA ASN A 152 12.78 -27.69 8.75
C ASN A 152 13.72 -28.01 7.58
N SER A 153 15.02 -27.91 7.80
CA SER A 153 16.05 -28.08 6.76
C SER A 153 16.32 -29.55 6.40
N PHE A 154 15.85 -30.52 7.18
CA PHE A 154 16.25 -31.93 7.05
C PHE A 154 15.14 -32.87 6.57
N THR A 155 13.86 -32.48 6.68
CA THR A 155 12.72 -33.34 6.30
C THR A 155 11.61 -32.54 5.64
N SER A 156 11.01 -33.08 4.58
CA SER A 156 9.85 -32.48 3.92
C SER A 156 8.61 -32.53 4.83
N GLU A 157 8.22 -31.37 5.37
CA GLU A 157 7.12 -31.24 6.36
C GLU A 157 5.75 -30.98 5.72
N THR A 158 5.71 -30.47 4.48
CA THR A 158 4.47 -30.29 3.73
C THR A 158 4.22 -31.53 2.90
N ARG A 159 3.39 -32.43 3.45
CA ARG A 159 2.88 -33.65 2.78
C ARG A 159 1.49 -33.44 2.18
N ASP A 160 0.66 -32.65 2.88
CA ASP A 160 -0.67 -32.25 2.44
C ASP A 160 -0.66 -30.81 1.88
N VAL A 161 -1.68 -30.46 1.11
CA VAL A 161 -1.88 -29.08 0.61
C VAL A 161 -2.33 -28.18 1.75
N LYS A 162 -1.58 -27.10 2.04
CA LYS A 162 -1.86 -26.17 3.15
C LYS A 162 -2.45 -24.86 2.62
N GLU A 163 -3.62 -24.45 3.12
CA GLU A 163 -4.21 -23.13 2.86
C GLU A 163 -3.87 -22.14 3.97
N ILE A 164 -3.38 -20.95 3.59
CA ILE A 164 -3.22 -19.78 4.46
C ILE A 164 -4.17 -18.70 3.97
N VAL A 165 -5.28 -18.47 4.69
CA VAL A 165 -6.27 -17.45 4.32
C VAL A 165 -6.03 -16.16 5.11
N LEU A 166 -5.50 -15.14 4.43
CA LEU A 166 -5.42 -13.79 4.99
C LEU A 166 -6.74 -13.07 4.71
N THR A 167 -7.38 -12.54 5.76
CA THR A 167 -8.60 -11.71 5.63
C THR A 167 -8.31 -10.31 6.17
N MET A 168 -8.71 -9.26 5.44
CA MET A 168 -8.59 -7.87 5.91
C MET A 168 -9.81 -7.00 5.59
N LYS A 169 -9.85 -5.83 6.22
CA LYS A 169 -10.67 -4.68 5.80
C LYS A 169 -9.83 -3.81 4.85
N GLU A 170 -10.37 -3.41 3.71
CA GLU A 170 -9.72 -2.46 2.79
C GLU A 170 -10.61 -1.21 2.65
N PRO A 171 -10.29 -0.10 3.35
CA PRO A 171 -11.12 1.10 3.37
C PRO A 171 -11.25 1.80 2.01
N SER A 172 -10.22 1.77 1.17
CA SER A 172 -10.21 2.40 -0.16
C SER A 172 -10.96 1.62 -1.25
N LEU A 173 -11.42 0.40 -0.95
CA LEU A 173 -12.43 -0.36 -1.72
C LEU A 173 -13.79 -0.49 -0.99
N ASN A 174 -13.92 0.09 0.21
CA ASN A 174 -15.10 -0.05 1.09
C ASN A 174 -15.52 -1.51 1.34
N VAL A 175 -14.58 -2.34 1.83
CA VAL A 175 -14.81 -3.79 2.04
C VAL A 175 -14.27 -4.27 3.39
N SER A 176 -14.99 -5.20 4.03
CA SER A 176 -14.74 -5.70 5.39
C SER A 176 -14.07 -7.07 5.50
N ASN A 177 -14.14 -7.89 4.45
CA ASN A 177 -13.78 -9.31 4.45
C ASN A 177 -13.00 -9.71 3.18
N LEU A 178 -12.15 -8.81 2.67
CA LEU A 178 -11.31 -9.11 1.52
C LEU A 178 -10.36 -10.27 1.86
N GLN A 179 -10.25 -11.25 0.96
CA GLN A 179 -9.47 -12.46 1.18
C GLN A 179 -8.35 -12.65 0.16
N LEU A 180 -7.15 -12.98 0.66
CA LEU A 180 -6.00 -13.44 -0.10
C LEU A 180 -5.59 -14.82 0.46
N THR A 181 -5.71 -15.86 -0.35
CA THR A 181 -5.32 -17.22 0.01
C THR A 181 -3.97 -17.57 -0.60
N PHE A 182 -3.03 -18.03 0.22
CA PHE A 182 -1.84 -18.75 -0.26
C PHE A 182 -2.06 -20.25 -0.10
N VAL A 183 -1.65 -21.03 -1.10
CA VAL A 183 -1.79 -22.49 -1.12
C VAL A 183 -0.43 -23.12 -1.32
N GLU A 184 0.17 -23.65 -0.25
CA GLU A 184 1.43 -24.37 -0.36
C GLU A 184 1.17 -25.80 -0.85
N SER A 185 1.85 -26.21 -1.93
CA SER A 185 1.90 -27.61 -2.32
C SER A 185 2.87 -28.42 -1.45
N PRO A 186 2.66 -29.74 -1.33
CA PRO A 186 3.77 -30.63 -1.01
C PRO A 186 4.94 -30.51 -2.00
N GLY A 187 6.11 -31.02 -1.60
CA GLY A 187 7.24 -31.20 -2.51
C GLY A 187 6.93 -32.18 -3.65
N TYR A 188 7.52 -31.94 -4.81
CA TYR A 188 7.55 -32.90 -5.91
C TYR A 188 8.99 -33.31 -6.21
N PHE A 189 9.17 -34.53 -6.73
CA PHE A 189 10.46 -35.12 -7.10
C PHE A 189 11.49 -35.10 -5.98
N ASP A 190 11.10 -35.52 -4.76
CA ASP A 190 12.05 -36.13 -3.83
C ASP A 190 12.56 -37.45 -4.45
N ASP A 191 13.88 -37.66 -4.48
CA ASP A 191 14.58 -38.66 -5.30
C ASP A 191 14.32 -40.16 -4.94
N LYS A 192 13.21 -40.51 -4.27
CA LYS A 192 13.07 -41.81 -3.57
C LYS A 192 11.76 -42.58 -3.74
N ASP A 193 10.63 -41.98 -4.13
CA ASP A 193 9.39 -42.75 -4.38
C ASP A 193 8.42 -42.04 -5.36
N ASP A 194 8.27 -42.61 -6.57
CA ASP A 194 7.26 -42.17 -7.55
C ASP A 194 5.83 -42.25 -6.99
N LYS A 195 5.54 -43.12 -6.00
CA LYS A 195 4.21 -43.24 -5.38
C LYS A 195 3.87 -42.05 -4.51
N GLN A 196 4.83 -41.52 -3.74
CA GLN A 196 4.61 -40.28 -2.98
C GLN A 196 4.35 -39.12 -3.96
N ASP A 197 5.05 -39.13 -5.09
CA ASP A 197 4.90 -38.14 -6.15
C ASP A 197 3.59 -38.28 -6.97
N GLU A 198 2.92 -39.44 -6.88
CA GLU A 198 1.55 -39.70 -7.35
C GLU A 198 0.50 -39.30 -6.31
N ILE A 199 0.72 -39.59 -5.02
CA ILE A 199 -0.13 -39.15 -3.91
C ILE A 199 -0.22 -37.61 -3.91
N ASN A 200 0.93 -36.93 -3.94
CA ASN A 200 1.02 -35.46 -3.96
C ASN A 200 0.29 -34.86 -5.17
N TYR A 201 0.35 -35.54 -6.32
CA TYR A 201 -0.39 -35.18 -7.53
C TYR A 201 -1.90 -35.32 -7.37
N ASN A 202 -2.35 -36.46 -6.82
CA ASN A 202 -3.77 -36.71 -6.62
C ASN A 202 -4.39 -35.76 -5.58
N SER A 203 -3.69 -35.46 -4.47
CA SER A 203 -4.15 -34.45 -3.50
C SER A 203 -4.32 -33.05 -4.11
N LEU A 204 -3.42 -32.65 -5.02
CA LEU A 204 -3.55 -31.38 -5.74
C LEU A 204 -4.61 -31.39 -6.84
N LYS A 205 -4.84 -32.54 -7.48
CA LYS A 205 -5.94 -32.74 -8.44
C LYS A 205 -7.31 -32.65 -7.75
N GLU A 206 -7.47 -33.29 -6.59
CA GLU A 206 -8.65 -33.15 -5.74
C GLU A 206 -8.84 -31.70 -5.27
N TYR A 207 -7.75 -31.04 -4.84
CA TYR A 207 -7.79 -29.62 -4.46
C TYR A 207 -8.26 -28.72 -5.62
N LYS A 208 -7.77 -28.97 -6.86
CA LYS A 208 -8.22 -28.28 -8.08
C LYS A 208 -9.69 -28.52 -8.33
N GLN A 209 -10.15 -29.77 -8.35
CA GLN A 209 -11.56 -30.11 -8.58
C GLN A 209 -12.50 -29.48 -7.53
N LYS A 210 -12.05 -29.36 -6.27
CA LYS A 210 -12.83 -28.77 -5.18
C LYS A 210 -12.88 -27.24 -5.18
N ASN A 211 -11.77 -26.55 -5.46
CA ASN A 211 -11.66 -25.09 -5.35
C ASN A 211 -11.76 -24.36 -6.70
N PHE A 212 -11.42 -25.05 -7.79
CA PHE A 212 -11.17 -24.53 -9.13
C PHE A 212 -11.81 -25.44 -10.21
N PRO A 213 -13.12 -25.78 -10.12
CA PRO A 213 -13.76 -26.62 -11.13
C PRO A 213 -13.73 -25.96 -12.51
N ASP A 214 -14.24 -24.72 -12.60
CA ASP A 214 -14.47 -24.01 -13.86
C ASP A 214 -13.55 -22.79 -14.07
N CYS A 215 -12.65 -22.50 -13.12
CA CYS A 215 -11.77 -21.33 -13.16
C CYS A 215 -10.34 -21.65 -12.70
N TYR A 216 -9.40 -20.76 -12.98
CA TYR A 216 -7.99 -20.87 -12.61
C TYR A 216 -7.65 -20.10 -11.31
N PRO A 217 -6.59 -20.49 -10.58
CA PRO A 217 -6.01 -19.64 -9.54
C PRO A 217 -5.47 -18.34 -10.12
N ASN A 218 -5.53 -17.25 -9.34
CA ASN A 218 -5.19 -15.92 -9.81
C ASN A 218 -3.68 -15.77 -10.06
N LEU A 219 -2.84 -16.41 -9.23
CA LEU A 219 -1.38 -16.48 -9.38
C LEU A 219 -0.84 -17.87 -9.05
N ILE A 220 0.27 -18.24 -9.70
CA ILE A 220 1.02 -19.48 -9.52
C ILE A 220 2.49 -19.11 -9.39
N PHE A 221 3.11 -19.47 -8.27
CA PHE A 221 4.55 -19.37 -8.04
C PHE A 221 5.19 -20.75 -8.26
N ILE A 222 6.20 -20.81 -9.12
CA ILE A 222 7.08 -21.97 -9.30
C ILE A 222 8.41 -21.64 -8.65
N VAL A 223 8.62 -22.15 -7.44
CA VAL A 223 9.80 -21.91 -6.61
C VAL A 223 10.91 -22.89 -6.98
N ILE A 224 12.09 -22.35 -7.26
CA ILE A 224 13.28 -23.08 -7.76
C ILE A 224 14.50 -22.57 -6.99
N GLN A 225 15.40 -23.45 -6.56
CA GLN A 225 16.66 -23.01 -5.98
C GLN A 225 17.61 -22.49 -7.08
N GLY A 226 17.92 -21.20 -7.08
CA GLY A 226 18.73 -20.57 -8.13
C GLY A 226 20.15 -21.12 -8.22
N SER A 227 20.72 -21.52 -7.08
CA SER A 227 22.06 -22.12 -7.01
C SER A 227 22.15 -23.56 -7.55
N ASP A 228 21.03 -24.23 -7.86
CA ASP A 228 21.04 -25.60 -8.35
C ASP A 228 21.05 -25.65 -9.88
N ASN A 229 22.18 -26.05 -10.48
CA ASN A 229 22.28 -26.18 -11.94
C ASN A 229 21.55 -27.44 -12.49
N ARG A 230 21.08 -28.36 -11.64
CA ARG A 230 20.55 -29.68 -12.04
C ARG A 230 19.10 -29.64 -12.50
N PHE A 231 18.30 -28.64 -12.08
CA PHE A 231 16.85 -28.62 -12.35
C PHE A 231 16.53 -28.65 -13.86
N LEU A 232 17.37 -27.99 -14.66
CA LEU A 232 17.29 -27.91 -16.14
C LEU A 232 17.35 -29.29 -16.82
N ASN A 233 18.04 -30.25 -16.20
CA ASN A 233 18.42 -31.52 -16.83
C ASN A 233 17.43 -32.69 -16.59
N GLY A 234 16.26 -32.44 -15.99
CA GLY A 234 15.20 -33.45 -15.92
C GLY A 234 14.09 -33.21 -14.90
N PRO A 235 14.39 -33.02 -13.59
CA PRO A 235 13.36 -32.95 -12.55
C PRO A 235 12.34 -31.82 -12.77
N LEU A 236 12.78 -30.64 -13.26
CA LEU A 236 11.84 -29.56 -13.58
C LEU A 236 10.97 -29.89 -14.80
N LYS A 237 11.50 -30.61 -15.80
CA LYS A 237 10.73 -31.03 -16.98
C LYS A 237 9.53 -31.91 -16.58
N LYS A 238 9.79 -32.96 -15.78
CA LYS A 238 8.74 -33.85 -15.23
C LYS A 238 7.72 -33.08 -14.37
N PHE A 239 8.18 -32.09 -13.61
CA PHE A 239 7.30 -31.22 -12.82
C PHE A 239 6.38 -30.38 -13.71
N LEU A 240 6.91 -29.70 -14.74
CA LEU A 240 6.10 -28.87 -15.64
C LEU A 240 5.10 -29.71 -16.44
N GLU A 241 5.44 -30.96 -16.79
CA GLU A 241 4.47 -31.93 -17.33
C GLU A 241 3.31 -32.23 -16.37
N LYS A 242 3.61 -32.54 -15.09
CA LYS A 242 2.57 -32.77 -14.08
C LYS A 242 1.72 -31.51 -13.88
N LEU A 243 2.35 -30.35 -13.76
CA LEU A 243 1.68 -29.05 -13.58
C LEU A 243 0.72 -28.73 -14.74
N LYS A 244 1.11 -29.03 -15.98
CA LYS A 244 0.25 -28.93 -17.17
C LYS A 244 -0.96 -29.86 -17.09
N LYS A 245 -0.75 -31.12 -16.66
CA LYS A 245 -1.80 -32.14 -16.51
C LYS A 245 -2.82 -31.83 -15.39
N LEU A 246 -2.49 -30.91 -14.46
CA LEU A 246 -3.42 -30.42 -13.43
C LEU A 246 -4.43 -29.37 -13.94
N ASP A 247 -4.25 -28.78 -15.13
CA ASP A 247 -5.18 -27.79 -15.71
C ASP A 247 -5.39 -26.55 -14.81
N ILE A 248 -4.30 -25.99 -14.27
CA ILE A 248 -4.31 -24.77 -13.43
C ILE A 248 -3.65 -23.55 -14.07
N ILE A 249 -2.92 -23.76 -15.17
CA ILE A 249 -2.23 -22.71 -15.91
C ILE A 249 -3.21 -22.10 -16.90
N CYS A 250 -3.49 -20.80 -16.82
CA CYS A 250 -4.38 -20.16 -17.78
C CYS A 250 -3.63 -19.82 -19.08
N PRO A 251 -3.95 -20.42 -20.24
CA PRO A 251 -3.18 -20.22 -21.48
C PRO A 251 -3.47 -18.87 -22.14
N SER A 252 -4.65 -18.28 -21.90
CA SER A 252 -5.03 -16.97 -22.45
C SER A 252 -4.44 -15.81 -21.66
N TYR A 253 -4.20 -16.02 -20.37
CA TYR A 253 -3.89 -14.98 -19.40
C TYR A 253 -2.82 -15.52 -18.43
N PRO A 254 -1.52 -15.30 -18.71
CA PRO A 254 -0.44 -15.86 -17.90
C PRO A 254 -0.59 -15.52 -16.42
N ASN A 255 -0.65 -16.56 -15.57
CA ASN A 255 -0.74 -16.47 -14.11
C ASN A 255 0.54 -16.97 -13.41
N VAL A 256 1.60 -17.30 -14.16
CA VAL A 256 2.80 -17.98 -13.66
C VAL A 256 3.98 -17.03 -13.44
N ILE A 257 4.57 -17.13 -12.26
CA ILE A 257 5.81 -16.46 -11.83
C ILE A 257 6.81 -17.54 -11.41
N CYS A 258 8.00 -17.53 -11.98
CA CYS A 258 9.11 -18.35 -11.51
C CYS A 258 9.91 -17.56 -10.47
N LEU A 259 10.20 -18.20 -9.34
CA LEU A 259 10.85 -17.58 -8.19
C LEU A 259 12.15 -18.32 -7.85
N PHE A 260 13.29 -17.69 -8.10
CA PHE A 260 14.59 -18.21 -7.67
C PHE A 260 14.83 -17.89 -6.19
N THR A 261 14.88 -18.93 -5.35
CA THR A 261 15.33 -18.85 -3.96
C THR A 261 16.86 -18.99 -3.85
N TYR A 262 17.43 -18.65 -2.69
CA TYR A 262 18.88 -18.51 -2.49
C TYR A 262 19.48 -17.46 -3.43
N ALA A 263 18.76 -16.35 -3.59
CA ALA A 263 19.11 -15.27 -4.52
C ALA A 263 20.50 -14.68 -4.24
N SER A 264 21.00 -14.69 -3.00
CA SER A 264 22.32 -14.15 -2.69
C SER A 264 23.43 -14.98 -3.34
N CYS A 265 23.32 -16.31 -3.25
CA CYS A 265 24.25 -17.23 -3.92
C CYS A 265 24.13 -17.18 -5.44
N PHE A 266 22.91 -16.97 -5.95
CA PHE A 266 22.64 -16.92 -7.40
C PHE A 266 23.08 -15.61 -8.06
N LEU A 267 22.88 -14.47 -7.40
CA LEU A 267 23.22 -13.14 -7.93
C LEU A 267 24.72 -12.78 -7.79
N ASN A 268 25.48 -13.61 -7.09
CA ASN A 268 26.94 -13.58 -7.05
C ASN A 268 27.59 -14.45 -8.16
N ASP A 269 26.80 -15.10 -9.03
CA ASP A 269 27.27 -15.72 -10.28
C ASP A 269 27.50 -14.63 -11.36
N SER A 270 28.07 -14.98 -12.51
CA SER A 270 28.24 -14.01 -13.61
C SER A 270 26.89 -13.59 -14.22
N GLU A 271 26.79 -12.34 -14.67
CA GLU A 271 25.60 -11.81 -15.37
C GLU A 271 25.20 -12.67 -16.58
N GLU A 272 26.18 -13.17 -17.35
CA GLU A 272 25.96 -14.12 -18.44
C GLU A 272 25.31 -15.43 -17.96
N ASN A 273 25.81 -16.02 -16.86
CA ASN A 273 25.22 -17.23 -16.28
C ASN A 273 23.80 -16.97 -15.73
N ILE A 274 23.56 -15.80 -15.15
CA ILE A 274 22.26 -15.40 -14.59
C ILE A 274 21.21 -15.27 -15.70
N GLU A 275 21.50 -14.52 -16.77
CA GLU A 275 20.57 -14.36 -17.90
C GLU A 275 20.37 -15.67 -18.66
N LYS A 276 21.43 -16.44 -18.90
CA LYS A 276 21.32 -17.77 -19.54
C LYS A 276 20.45 -18.74 -18.76
N LYS A 277 20.55 -18.74 -17.42
CA LYS A 277 19.68 -19.56 -16.55
C LYS A 277 18.22 -19.08 -16.56
N LYS A 278 17.96 -17.77 -16.66
CA LYS A 278 16.60 -17.21 -16.88
C LYS A 278 16.04 -17.65 -18.22
N GLU A 279 16.79 -17.46 -19.31
CA GLU A 279 16.36 -17.77 -20.68
C GLU A 279 15.98 -19.26 -20.80
N MET A 280 16.87 -20.16 -20.38
CA MET A 280 16.60 -21.59 -20.36
C MET A 280 15.38 -21.99 -19.51
N LEU A 281 15.09 -21.26 -18.44
CA LEU A 281 13.90 -21.48 -17.60
C LEU A 281 12.62 -20.97 -18.26
N ILE A 282 12.67 -19.79 -18.90
CA ILE A 282 11.55 -19.19 -19.63
C ILE A 282 11.17 -20.08 -20.82
N ASP A 283 12.16 -20.51 -21.60
CA ASP A 283 11.98 -21.43 -22.73
C ASP A 283 11.38 -22.76 -22.26
N LEU A 284 11.87 -23.33 -21.16
CA LEU A 284 11.34 -24.58 -20.62
C LEU A 284 9.88 -24.43 -20.15
N CYS A 285 9.54 -23.32 -19.50
CA CYS A 285 8.16 -23.05 -19.12
C CYS A 285 7.27 -22.82 -20.36
N TYR A 286 7.78 -22.21 -21.43
CA TYR A 286 7.04 -22.05 -22.67
C TYR A 286 6.90 -23.37 -23.47
N GLU A 287 7.92 -24.22 -23.48
CA GLU A 287 7.91 -25.58 -24.03
C GLU A 287 6.77 -26.40 -23.40
N TYR A 288 6.78 -26.48 -22.06
CA TYR A 288 5.88 -27.36 -21.33
C TYR A 288 4.52 -26.72 -21.04
N LEU A 289 4.47 -25.53 -20.45
CA LEU A 289 3.21 -24.90 -19.99
C LEU A 289 2.50 -24.09 -21.08
N ARG A 290 3.16 -23.76 -22.20
CA ARG A 290 2.65 -22.90 -23.29
C ARG A 290 2.26 -21.48 -22.85
N VAL A 291 2.91 -20.97 -21.80
CA VAL A 291 2.79 -19.57 -21.35
C VAL A 291 4.18 -18.96 -21.15
N THR A 292 4.30 -17.67 -21.42
CA THR A 292 5.47 -16.88 -20.98
C THR A 292 5.40 -16.69 -19.47
N VAL A 293 6.54 -16.85 -18.79
CA VAL A 293 6.66 -16.66 -17.33
C VAL A 293 7.47 -15.41 -17.01
N SER A 294 7.18 -14.76 -15.89
CA SER A 294 8.07 -13.75 -15.32
C SER A 294 9.01 -14.41 -14.31
N VAL A 295 10.30 -14.07 -14.34
CA VAL A 295 11.29 -14.58 -13.37
C VAL A 295 11.61 -13.47 -12.35
N VAL A 296 11.62 -13.83 -11.07
CA VAL A 296 12.03 -12.98 -9.95
C VAL A 296 12.92 -13.76 -8.98
N TYR A 297 13.59 -13.02 -8.10
CA TYR A 297 14.50 -13.56 -7.10
C TYR A 297 13.94 -13.32 -5.70
N ILE A 298 14.23 -14.21 -4.76
CA ILE A 298 14.14 -13.91 -3.32
C ILE A 298 15.26 -14.61 -2.57
N GLU A 299 15.84 -13.92 -1.60
CA GLU A 299 16.59 -14.55 -0.52
C GLU A 299 15.66 -14.77 0.66
N ASN A 300 15.70 -15.98 1.22
CA ASN A 300 14.91 -16.32 2.39
C ASN A 300 15.69 -16.15 3.69
N ASP A 301 17.01 -16.36 3.70
CA ASP A 301 17.82 -15.98 4.86
C ASP A 301 18.32 -14.54 4.74
N CYS A 302 17.50 -13.64 5.26
CA CYS A 302 17.73 -12.19 5.18
C CYS A 302 18.76 -11.63 6.19
N LYS A 303 19.34 -12.45 7.07
CA LYS A 303 20.16 -11.95 8.19
C LYS A 303 21.36 -11.10 7.77
N ASP A 304 21.96 -11.46 6.65
CA ASP A 304 23.20 -10.88 6.14
C ASP A 304 22.97 -9.88 4.99
N LEU A 305 21.70 -9.58 4.69
CA LEU A 305 21.30 -8.59 3.70
C LEU A 305 21.14 -7.20 4.33
N LYS A 306 21.38 -6.18 3.50
CA LYS A 306 21.21 -4.78 3.90
C LYS A 306 19.72 -4.42 3.93
N MET A 307 19.32 -3.56 4.86
CA MET A 307 17.97 -2.99 4.92
C MET A 307 17.92 -1.64 4.19
N GLN A 308 16.84 -1.38 3.45
CA GLN A 308 16.51 -0.08 2.87
C GLN A 308 15.04 0.24 3.18
N GLY A 309 14.83 0.97 4.28
CA GLY A 309 13.50 1.12 4.89
C GLY A 309 13.00 -0.24 5.39
N ASP A 310 11.78 -0.60 5.01
CA ASP A 310 11.12 -1.85 5.39
C ASP A 310 11.56 -3.07 4.54
N TRP A 311 12.46 -2.88 3.57
CA TRP A 311 12.85 -3.89 2.58
C TRP A 311 14.27 -4.40 2.79
N THR A 312 14.53 -5.67 2.44
CA THR A 312 15.91 -6.15 2.29
C THR A 312 16.40 -5.97 0.85
N VAL A 313 17.71 -5.76 0.71
CA VAL A 313 18.39 -5.48 -0.55
C VAL A 313 19.22 -6.69 -0.97
N LEU A 314 18.92 -7.25 -2.14
CA LEU A 314 19.69 -8.32 -2.78
C LEU A 314 21.04 -7.82 -3.34
N PRO A 315 22.01 -8.70 -3.68
CA PRO A 315 23.33 -8.27 -4.16
C PRO A 315 23.33 -7.40 -5.44
N ASP A 316 22.31 -7.54 -6.28
CA ASP A 316 22.09 -6.72 -7.49
C ASP A 316 21.46 -5.33 -7.19
N GLY A 317 21.16 -5.03 -5.92
CA GLY A 317 20.42 -3.84 -5.49
C GLY A 317 18.91 -3.98 -5.54
N THR A 318 18.36 -5.16 -5.89
CA THR A 318 16.91 -5.37 -5.96
C THR A 318 16.29 -5.42 -4.56
N LEU A 319 15.25 -4.60 -4.35
CA LEU A 319 14.44 -4.61 -3.12
C LEU A 319 13.47 -5.78 -3.10
N GLN A 320 13.47 -6.55 -2.03
CA GLN A 320 12.58 -7.70 -1.81
C GLN A 320 11.80 -7.58 -0.49
N PRO A 321 10.61 -8.22 -0.38
CA PRO A 321 9.84 -8.90 -1.43
C PRO A 321 9.15 -7.93 -2.43
N LEU A 322 9.48 -6.64 -2.43
CA LEU A 322 8.91 -5.62 -3.32
C LEU A 322 9.02 -5.98 -4.81
N ASN A 323 10.13 -6.57 -5.26
CA ASN A 323 10.30 -7.10 -6.61
C ASN A 323 9.25 -8.18 -6.98
N VAL A 324 8.95 -9.10 -6.07
CA VAL A 324 7.92 -10.14 -6.24
C VAL A 324 6.52 -9.50 -6.27
N PHE A 325 6.24 -8.51 -5.42
CA PHE A 325 4.99 -7.75 -5.47
C PHE A 325 4.83 -6.99 -6.80
N GLU A 326 5.86 -6.29 -7.28
CA GLU A 326 5.84 -5.56 -8.54
C GLU A 326 5.74 -6.49 -9.76
N CYS A 327 6.30 -7.70 -9.68
CA CYS A 327 6.12 -8.75 -10.68
C CYS A 327 4.67 -9.28 -10.71
N ALA A 328 4.13 -9.68 -9.56
CA ALA A 328 2.74 -10.13 -9.42
C ALA A 328 1.74 -9.08 -9.92
N LYS A 329 1.98 -7.81 -9.55
CA LYS A 329 1.31 -6.62 -10.07
C LYS A 329 1.39 -6.52 -11.59
N LYS A 330 2.58 -6.56 -12.19
CA LYS A 330 2.78 -6.48 -13.65
C LYS A 330 2.04 -7.61 -14.36
N LEU A 331 2.15 -8.84 -13.84
CA LEU A 331 1.49 -10.00 -14.42
C LEU A 331 -0.03 -9.92 -14.34
N MET A 332 -0.60 -9.52 -13.20
CA MET A 332 -2.05 -9.32 -13.06
C MET A 332 -2.57 -8.20 -13.96
N LYS A 333 -1.80 -7.11 -14.14
CA LYS A 333 -2.10 -6.02 -15.09
C LYS A 333 -1.90 -6.41 -16.57
N GLY A 334 -1.05 -7.39 -16.86
CA GLY A 334 -0.66 -7.79 -18.23
C GLY A 334 -1.72 -8.60 -19.00
N ASN A 335 -2.79 -9.03 -18.33
CA ASN A 335 -3.85 -9.88 -18.88
C ASN A 335 -4.82 -9.15 -19.83
N PHE A 336 -4.35 -8.14 -20.55
CA PHE A 336 -5.09 -7.38 -21.56
C PHE A 336 -4.41 -7.37 -22.93
N TYR A 337 -3.39 -8.23 -23.15
CA TYR A 337 -2.71 -8.36 -24.44
C TYR A 337 -3.53 -9.18 -25.46
N LYS A 338 -4.59 -8.58 -26.01
CA LYS A 338 -5.30 -8.99 -27.25
C LYS A 338 -6.43 -8.02 -27.60
N PRO A 339 -6.65 -7.73 -28.90
CA PRO A 339 -5.69 -7.25 -29.90
C PRO A 339 -5.50 -5.72 -29.77
N GLU A 340 -5.02 -5.04 -30.81
CA GLU A 340 -4.88 -3.57 -30.82
C GLU A 340 -6.23 -2.84 -30.69
N GLY A 341 -6.25 -1.72 -29.93
CA GLY A 341 -7.33 -0.73 -29.99
C GLY A 341 -7.85 -0.19 -28.66
N GLN A 342 -7.72 -0.92 -27.54
CA GLN A 342 -8.27 -0.50 -26.24
C GLN A 342 -7.18 -0.20 -25.19
N LYS A 343 -7.45 0.75 -24.29
CA LYS A 343 -6.47 1.22 -23.29
C LYS A 343 -6.75 0.68 -21.89
N TYR A 344 -5.68 0.19 -21.28
CA TYR A 344 -5.56 -0.42 -19.95
C TYR A 344 -6.31 0.28 -18.80
N ILE A 345 -6.80 -0.52 -17.85
CA ILE A 345 -7.23 -0.06 -16.52
C ILE A 345 -6.91 -1.10 -15.42
N ASP A 346 -6.65 -0.63 -14.20
CA ASP A 346 -5.98 -1.36 -13.12
C ASP A 346 -6.83 -2.40 -12.37
N PRO A 347 -6.64 -3.73 -12.53
CA PRO A 347 -7.69 -4.73 -12.26
C PRO A 347 -7.72 -5.40 -10.88
N LEU A 348 -7.01 -4.86 -9.88
CA LEU A 348 -7.06 -5.38 -8.49
C LEU A 348 -7.01 -4.30 -7.41
N GLY A 349 -6.85 -3.03 -7.82
CA GLY A 349 -6.68 -1.89 -6.94
C GLY A 349 -5.31 -1.91 -6.30
N MET A 350 -4.36 -1.14 -6.84
CA MET A 350 -2.99 -1.12 -6.29
C MET A 350 -2.90 -0.79 -4.79
N LYS A 351 -3.86 -0.04 -4.25
CA LYS A 351 -3.94 0.22 -2.81
C LYS A 351 -4.20 -1.04 -1.98
N THR A 352 -4.97 -1.98 -2.51
CA THR A 352 -5.50 -3.15 -1.82
C THR A 352 -4.43 -4.17 -1.44
N LEU A 353 -3.61 -4.59 -2.40
CA LEU A 353 -2.46 -5.45 -2.12
C LEU A 353 -1.42 -4.69 -1.28
N ALA A 354 -1.18 -3.41 -1.57
CA ALA A 354 -0.28 -2.59 -0.77
C ALA A 354 -0.74 -2.44 0.70
N SER A 355 -2.05 -2.34 0.96
CA SER A 355 -2.62 -2.35 2.31
C SER A 355 -2.47 -3.71 2.97
N PHE A 356 -2.66 -4.83 2.26
CA PHE A 356 -2.45 -6.16 2.81
C PHE A 356 -1.04 -6.30 3.40
N PHE A 357 -0.03 -5.88 2.65
CA PHE A 357 1.37 -5.96 3.09
C PHE A 357 1.75 -4.83 4.07
N LYS A 358 1.12 -3.65 4.00
CA LYS A 358 1.31 -2.56 4.97
C LYS A 358 0.61 -2.79 6.32
N ALA A 359 -0.50 -3.52 6.35
CA ALA A 359 -1.16 -3.93 7.59
C ALA A 359 -0.32 -4.98 8.33
N VAL A 360 0.37 -5.86 7.58
CA VAL A 360 1.39 -6.78 8.10
C VAL A 360 2.56 -6.01 8.72
N SER A 361 3.15 -5.02 8.03
CA SER A 361 4.27 -4.23 8.58
C SER A 361 3.89 -3.37 9.78
N ASN A 362 2.61 -2.95 9.88
CA ASN A 362 2.16 -2.00 10.89
C ASN A 362 1.54 -2.63 12.15
N GLY A 363 1.47 -3.97 12.24
CA GLY A 363 1.02 -4.67 13.45
C GLY A 363 -0.50 -4.69 13.67
N ASP A 364 -1.31 -4.50 12.62
CA ASP A 364 -2.76 -4.73 12.70
C ASP A 364 -3.05 -6.19 13.09
N THR A 365 -4.10 -6.43 13.89
CA THR A 365 -4.36 -7.76 14.49
C THR A 365 -4.89 -8.80 13.47
N ILE A 366 -3.99 -9.40 12.69
CA ILE A 366 -4.31 -10.47 11.73
C ILE A 366 -4.13 -11.84 12.39
N LYS A 367 -5.23 -12.51 12.78
CA LYS A 367 -5.19 -13.85 13.41
C LYS A 367 -4.54 -14.91 12.49
N VAL A 368 -3.53 -15.63 13.01
CA VAL A 368 -2.79 -16.75 12.39
C VAL A 368 -2.34 -17.72 13.51
N ASN A 369 -2.04 -18.99 13.19
CA ASN A 369 -1.93 -20.09 14.18
C ASN A 369 -1.10 -21.31 13.69
N VAL A 370 0.25 -21.31 13.78
CA VAL A 370 1.19 -22.40 13.35
C VAL A 370 2.48 -22.44 14.23
N ASN A 371 3.32 -23.52 14.16
CA ASN A 371 4.51 -23.83 14.99
C ASN A 371 5.85 -23.98 14.17
N SER A 372 7.06 -24.13 14.76
CA SER A 372 8.37 -23.87 14.06
C SER A 372 9.67 -24.56 14.61
N VAL A 373 10.86 -24.40 13.93
CA VAL A 373 12.25 -24.06 14.45
C VAL A 373 13.46 -24.11 13.41
N TYR A 374 14.11 -22.94 13.09
CA TYR A 374 15.55 -22.63 12.62
C TYR A 374 16.12 -22.87 11.14
N ASN A 375 17.28 -22.35 10.60
CA ASN A 375 18.14 -21.08 10.72
C ASN A 375 19.57 -21.05 9.95
N GLY A 376 19.95 -20.04 9.09
CA GLY A 376 21.36 -19.55 8.72
C GLY A 376 21.81 -19.52 7.20
N ILE A 377 22.76 -18.75 6.56
CA ILE A 377 23.71 -17.54 6.69
C ILE A 377 24.29 -17.21 5.21
N ASN A 378 25.21 -16.30 4.68
CA ASN A 378 26.19 -15.20 5.02
C ASN A 378 26.63 -14.27 3.76
N ASN A 379 27.56 -13.26 3.84
CA ASN A 379 27.94 -12.20 2.79
C ASN A 379 29.45 -11.69 2.87
N GLU A 380 30.20 -10.78 2.15
CA GLU A 380 30.19 -9.73 1.02
C GLU A 380 31.66 -9.63 0.34
N ILE A 381 32.38 -8.67 -0.36
CA ILE A 381 32.43 -7.21 -0.81
C ILE A 381 33.61 -6.90 -1.87
N ALA A 382 33.73 -5.72 -2.57
CA ALA A 382 34.81 -5.35 -3.60
C ALA A 382 35.20 -3.81 -3.80
N GLN A 383 36.20 -3.39 -4.66
CA GLN A 383 36.78 -1.97 -4.76
C GLN A 383 37.40 -1.35 -6.13
N PRO A 384 37.44 0.02 -6.39
CA PRO A 384 37.79 0.74 -7.69
C PRO A 384 38.50 2.20 -7.69
N TYR A 385 38.55 3.03 -8.80
CA TYR A 385 39.10 4.47 -8.88
C TYR A 385 38.48 5.54 -9.91
N SER A 386 39.12 6.72 -10.27
CA SER A 386 38.44 8.01 -10.77
C SER A 386 39.15 9.03 -11.79
N ALA A 387 38.52 10.17 -12.25
CA ALA A 387 39.01 11.29 -13.16
C ALA A 387 38.34 12.76 -13.17
N ASN A 388 37.44 13.23 -14.10
CA ASN A 388 37.01 14.67 -14.43
C ASN A 388 35.45 15.09 -14.41
N PRO A 389 35.01 16.40 -14.66
CA PRO A 389 33.66 17.03 -14.29
C PRO A 389 32.58 17.54 -15.32
N GLU A 390 31.25 17.52 -14.96
CA GLU A 390 30.07 18.15 -15.67
C GLU A 390 28.76 18.35 -14.82
N ILE A 391 27.81 19.22 -15.27
CA ILE A 391 26.46 19.59 -14.71
C ILE A 391 25.37 18.55 -15.06
N LEU A 392 24.32 18.34 -14.22
CA LEU A 392 23.41 17.19 -14.37
C LEU A 392 21.89 17.41 -14.47
N GLY A 393 21.32 18.56 -14.06
CA GLY A 393 19.92 18.86 -14.38
C GLY A 393 19.18 19.78 -13.41
N GLU A 394 17.94 20.10 -13.77
CA GLU A 394 16.98 20.86 -12.94
C GLU A 394 15.66 20.08 -12.83
N ILE A 395 15.08 20.07 -11.64
CA ILE A 395 13.89 19.27 -11.29
C ILE A 395 12.83 20.18 -10.69
N CYS A 396 11.69 20.37 -11.34
CA CYS A 396 10.53 21.01 -10.70
C CYS A 396 10.04 20.16 -9.51
N VAL A 397 10.09 20.70 -8.29
CA VAL A 397 9.78 19.96 -7.05
C VAL A 397 8.65 20.60 -6.24
N GLY A 398 7.57 19.84 -6.09
CA GLY A 398 6.45 20.15 -5.20
C GLY A 398 6.44 19.25 -3.96
N LYS A 399 7.48 19.34 -3.12
CA LYS A 399 7.52 18.72 -1.78
C LYS A 399 8.25 19.60 -0.76
N GLY A 400 7.61 20.70 -0.39
CA GLY A 400 7.77 21.28 0.94
C GLY A 400 6.88 20.53 1.95
N TYR A 401 6.46 21.19 3.02
CA TYR A 401 5.32 20.76 3.84
C TYR A 401 4.12 20.49 2.92
N ASP A 402 3.51 19.30 2.97
CA ASP A 402 2.48 18.93 2.00
C ASP A 402 1.10 19.28 2.54
N VAL A 403 0.80 20.59 2.53
CA VAL A 403 -0.46 21.19 2.99
C VAL A 403 -1.72 20.58 2.33
N ILE A 404 -1.57 19.78 1.27
CA ILE A 404 -2.66 19.11 0.55
C ILE A 404 -2.84 17.64 0.99
N TYR A 405 -1.80 16.98 1.53
CA TYR A 405 -1.82 15.56 1.92
C TYR A 405 -1.53 15.28 3.40
N ASP A 406 -0.80 16.16 4.09
CA ASP A 406 -0.68 16.15 5.54
C ASP A 406 -2.06 16.40 6.15
N LYS A 407 -2.41 15.65 7.21
CA LYS A 407 -3.69 15.84 7.93
C LYS A 407 -3.68 17.15 8.71
N ILE A 408 -3.98 18.26 8.04
CA ILE A 408 -4.39 19.51 8.70
C ILE A 408 -5.51 19.17 9.68
N LYS A 409 -5.39 19.63 10.92
CA LYS A 409 -6.41 19.43 11.94
C LYS A 409 -7.45 20.53 11.83
N GLU A 410 -8.72 20.13 11.80
CA GLU A 410 -9.88 21.03 11.70
C GLU A 410 -10.06 21.91 12.95
N SER A 411 -9.35 21.62 14.05
CA SER A 411 -9.39 22.39 15.29
C SER A 411 -8.39 23.55 15.27
N CYS A 412 -8.88 24.77 15.07
CA CYS A 412 -8.07 25.99 15.03
C CYS A 412 -7.45 26.33 16.40
N ILE A 413 -6.12 26.33 16.51
CA ILE A 413 -5.39 26.82 17.70
C ILE A 413 -5.47 28.35 17.81
N PHE A 414 -5.58 29.05 16.68
CA PHE A 414 -5.62 30.51 16.61
C PHE A 414 -6.86 31.01 15.88
N GLU A 415 -7.34 32.16 16.34
CA GLU A 415 -8.35 32.98 15.69
C GLU A 415 -7.68 34.30 15.27
N PHE A 416 -8.05 34.86 14.12
CA PHE A 416 -7.59 36.21 13.79
C PHE A 416 -8.34 37.24 14.64
N LYS A 417 -7.67 38.32 15.02
CA LYS A 417 -8.29 39.57 15.46
C LYS A 417 -8.99 40.23 14.28
N GLU A 418 -10.05 39.61 13.77
CA GLU A 418 -11.00 40.27 12.88
C GLU A 418 -11.79 41.29 13.70
N SER A 419 -11.22 42.50 13.80
CA SER A 419 -11.94 43.78 13.94
C SER A 419 -13.28 43.69 14.67
N GLU A 420 -13.22 43.50 15.99
CA GLU A 420 -14.35 43.74 16.90
C GLU A 420 -14.92 45.15 16.65
N GLU A 421 -14.05 46.10 16.26
CA GLU A 421 -14.35 47.45 15.77
C GLU A 421 -15.27 47.51 14.53
N HIS A 422 -15.11 46.63 13.52
CA HIS A 422 -15.94 46.64 12.31
C HIS A 422 -17.23 45.83 12.45
N GLN A 423 -17.30 44.84 13.35
CA GLN A 423 -18.57 44.17 13.66
C GLN A 423 -19.57 45.16 14.27
N GLN A 424 -19.07 46.16 15.02
CA GLN A 424 -19.90 47.19 15.61
C GLN A 424 -20.33 48.29 14.61
N GLU A 425 -19.58 48.53 13.53
CA GLU A 425 -20.02 49.41 12.42
C GLU A 425 -21.04 48.73 11.49
N ASN A 426 -20.94 47.41 11.28
CA ASN A 426 -21.85 46.69 10.37
C ASN A 426 -23.25 46.42 10.97
N GLN A 427 -23.38 46.32 12.30
CA GLN A 427 -24.70 46.12 12.94
C GLN A 427 -25.70 47.26 12.66
N ASP A 428 -25.23 48.47 12.38
CA ASP A 428 -26.09 49.59 11.96
C ASP A 428 -26.48 49.52 10.45
N GLN A 429 -25.91 48.61 9.66
CA GLN A 429 -26.20 48.44 8.22
C GLN A 429 -26.89 47.12 7.85
N GLU A 430 -26.81 46.08 8.68
CA GLU A 430 -27.36 44.73 8.36
C GLU A 430 -28.89 44.68 8.20
N ASN A 431 -29.63 45.72 8.61
CA ASN A 431 -31.09 45.82 8.49
C ASN A 431 -31.64 45.97 7.04
N GLN A 432 -30.81 45.91 5.97
CA GLN A 432 -31.30 46.10 4.59
C GLN A 432 -30.91 45.07 3.51
N ASN A 433 -30.03 44.09 3.75
CA ASN A 433 -29.67 43.10 2.70
C ASN A 433 -29.45 41.66 3.22
N HIS A 434 -30.52 40.88 3.32
CA HIS A 434 -30.42 39.41 3.43
C HIS A 434 -30.09 38.78 2.06
N GLN A 435 -28.80 38.58 1.76
CA GLN A 435 -28.26 37.43 0.99
C GLN A 435 -26.74 37.55 0.75
N GLN A 436 -25.90 36.98 1.63
CA GLN A 436 -24.62 36.28 1.32
C GLN A 436 -23.82 35.93 2.59
N GLU A 437 -24.23 34.89 3.33
CA GLU A 437 -23.35 34.23 4.31
C GLU A 437 -22.46 33.19 3.62
N ASN A 438 -21.44 33.65 2.90
CA ASN A 438 -20.37 32.79 2.40
C ASN A 438 -19.17 32.85 3.37
N PHE A 439 -18.80 31.71 3.97
CA PHE A 439 -17.63 31.59 4.84
C PHE A 439 -16.34 31.96 4.09
N ASN A 440 -15.80 33.15 4.40
CA ASN A 440 -14.79 33.79 3.57
C ASN A 440 -13.37 33.60 4.13
N VAL A 441 -12.72 32.50 3.75
CA VAL A 441 -11.38 32.08 4.21
C VAL A 441 -10.24 33.03 3.76
N SER A 442 -10.53 34.09 3.00
CA SER A 442 -9.56 34.88 2.22
C SER A 442 -8.61 35.80 2.98
N LYS A 443 -8.80 36.06 4.28
CA LYS A 443 -8.03 37.08 5.02
C LYS A 443 -6.84 36.57 5.85
N GLY A 444 -6.66 35.26 6.00
CA GLY A 444 -5.64 34.72 6.92
C GLY A 444 -4.20 34.70 6.40
N PHE A 445 -4.01 34.64 5.08
CA PHE A 445 -2.69 34.41 4.47
C PHE A 445 -2.48 35.27 3.23
N VAL A 446 -1.25 35.75 3.04
CA VAL A 446 -0.80 36.43 1.83
C VAL A 446 0.02 35.47 0.98
N ILE A 447 -0.25 35.43 -0.33
CA ILE A 447 0.63 34.80 -1.32
C ILE A 447 1.46 35.91 -1.96
N ILE A 448 2.78 35.84 -1.82
CA ILE A 448 3.74 36.64 -2.60
C ILE A 448 4.47 35.76 -3.59
N SER A 449 4.76 36.30 -4.77
CA SER A 449 5.67 35.68 -5.72
C SER A 449 7.10 35.94 -5.26
N CYS A 450 7.87 34.86 -5.09
CA CYS A 450 9.23 34.86 -4.56
C CYS A 450 10.26 34.50 -5.65
N ILE A 451 9.95 34.81 -6.92
CA ILE A 451 10.86 34.61 -8.05
C ILE A 451 12.22 35.24 -7.69
N ASN A 452 13.28 34.40 -7.76
CA ASN A 452 14.67 34.64 -7.34
C ASN A 452 15.03 34.30 -5.88
N GLU A 453 14.11 33.93 -4.98
CA GLU A 453 14.49 33.31 -3.70
C GLU A 453 15.08 31.91 -3.95
N ALA A 454 16.40 31.76 -3.75
CA ALA A 454 17.08 30.49 -3.85
C ALA A 454 17.89 30.16 -2.59
N SER A 455 17.75 28.94 -2.08
CA SER A 455 18.55 28.39 -0.97
C SER A 455 19.58 27.41 -1.51
N PHE A 456 20.86 27.68 -1.22
CA PHE A 456 21.96 26.77 -1.51
C PHE A 456 22.32 25.96 -0.26
N PHE A 457 22.52 24.66 -0.40
CA PHE A 457 22.85 23.78 0.72
C PHE A 457 24.38 23.73 0.94
N PHE A 458 24.95 24.86 1.40
CA PHE A 458 26.36 25.00 1.80
C PHE A 458 26.49 25.26 3.30
N GLY A 459 27.54 24.76 3.94
CA GLY A 459 27.79 24.93 5.38
C GLY A 459 28.66 23.81 5.95
N GLU A 460 28.69 23.67 7.27
CA GLU A 460 29.21 22.47 7.93
C GLU A 460 28.17 21.34 7.86
N ASP A 461 26.92 21.64 8.24
CA ASP A 461 25.75 20.74 8.16
C ASP A 461 25.22 20.48 6.74
N SER A 462 25.96 20.84 5.69
CA SER A 462 25.46 20.75 4.30
C SER A 462 25.06 19.33 3.92
N GLU A 463 25.81 18.33 4.39
CA GLU A 463 25.56 16.91 4.10
C GLU A 463 24.25 16.42 4.71
N LEU A 464 24.02 16.72 5.99
CA LEU A 464 22.81 16.36 6.71
C LEU A 464 21.58 17.04 6.10
N ASN A 465 21.67 18.34 5.84
CA ASN A 465 20.58 19.11 5.23
C ASN A 465 20.27 18.69 3.79
N THR A 466 21.29 18.38 2.99
CA THR A 466 21.13 17.85 1.62
C THR A 466 20.54 16.45 1.63
N THR A 467 20.97 15.58 2.55
CA THR A 467 20.38 14.25 2.75
C THR A 467 18.90 14.39 3.10
N HIS A 468 18.55 15.17 4.12
CA HIS A 468 17.15 15.40 4.48
C HIS A 468 16.31 15.98 3.33
N ARG A 469 16.87 16.90 2.51
CA ARG A 469 16.15 17.44 1.35
C ARG A 469 15.94 16.38 0.27
N LEU A 470 16.95 15.57 -0.02
CA LEU A 470 16.88 14.45 -0.98
C LEU A 470 15.91 13.36 -0.49
N ASN A 471 15.88 13.04 0.81
CA ASN A 471 14.87 12.16 1.43
C ASN A 471 13.46 12.72 1.18
N ALA A 472 13.23 13.99 1.51
CA ALA A 472 11.91 14.62 1.42
C ALA A 472 11.34 14.65 -0.01
N ILE A 473 12.19 14.76 -1.04
CA ILE A 473 11.78 14.72 -2.46
C ILE A 473 11.84 13.32 -3.08
N GLY A 474 12.25 12.28 -2.33
CA GLY A 474 12.30 10.89 -2.80
C GLY A 474 13.47 10.56 -3.73
N LEU A 475 14.62 11.21 -3.54
CA LEU A 475 15.84 11.04 -4.33
C LEU A 475 17.06 10.58 -3.54
N ASN A 476 16.94 10.34 -2.23
CA ASN A 476 18.01 9.81 -1.38
C ASN A 476 18.52 8.43 -1.83
N ASP A 477 17.61 7.54 -2.23
CA ASP A 477 17.92 6.20 -2.76
C ASP A 477 18.64 6.24 -4.13
N LYS A 478 18.77 7.45 -4.72
CA LYS A 478 19.23 7.70 -6.09
C LYS A 478 20.42 8.66 -6.16
N ILE A 479 20.58 9.51 -5.15
CA ILE A 479 21.56 10.59 -5.08
C ILE A 479 22.06 10.66 -3.63
N ASP A 480 23.31 10.23 -3.41
CA ASP A 480 23.99 10.42 -2.13
C ASP A 480 24.41 11.90 -1.98
N ALA A 481 24.09 12.50 -0.83
CA ALA A 481 24.48 13.87 -0.50
C ALA A 481 26.00 14.07 -0.50
N LYS A 482 26.79 13.06 -0.08
CA LYS A 482 28.26 13.08 -0.12
C LYS A 482 28.78 13.20 -1.56
N ILE A 483 28.11 12.53 -2.49
CA ILE A 483 28.42 12.56 -3.92
C ILE A 483 28.11 13.94 -4.53
N LEU A 484 27.20 14.74 -3.96
CA LEU A 484 26.98 16.14 -4.33
C LEU A 484 27.93 17.11 -3.61
N LEU A 485 28.32 16.84 -2.36
CA LEU A 485 28.94 17.83 -1.47
C LEU A 485 30.43 17.61 -1.20
N ASN A 486 31.10 16.86 -2.08
CA ASN A 486 32.53 16.56 -1.98
C ASN A 486 33.38 17.85 -1.92
N LYS A 487 33.64 18.34 -0.70
CA LYS A 487 34.42 19.56 -0.45
C LYS A 487 35.86 19.31 -0.88
N LYS A 488 36.32 20.07 -1.87
CA LYS A 488 37.72 20.52 -1.80
C LYS A 488 37.80 21.52 -0.65
N THR A 489 38.40 21.08 0.45
CA THR A 489 39.08 21.99 1.37
C THR A 489 40.10 22.85 0.61
N ASP A 490 40.49 23.97 1.20
CA ASP A 490 41.45 24.94 0.65
C ASP A 490 40.95 25.77 -0.54
N LEU A 491 39.91 26.59 -0.29
CA LEU A 491 39.46 27.67 -1.19
C LEU A 491 39.42 29.05 -0.49
N ASN A 492 40.52 29.43 0.17
CA ASN A 492 40.73 30.74 0.80
C ASN A 492 40.94 31.91 -0.22
N ASN A 493 40.31 31.87 -1.40
CA ASN A 493 40.39 32.96 -2.39
C ASN A 493 39.05 33.18 -3.12
N LEU A 494 38.55 34.43 -3.04
CA LEU A 494 37.13 34.80 -3.17
C LEU A 494 36.55 34.85 -4.61
N SER A 495 37.26 34.38 -5.63
CA SER A 495 36.86 34.57 -7.05
C SER A 495 36.26 33.35 -7.75
N ILE A 496 36.41 32.12 -7.21
CA ILE A 496 36.04 30.87 -7.93
C ILE A 496 34.57 30.47 -7.69
N LYS A 497 33.62 31.36 -8.04
CA LYS A 497 32.17 31.06 -7.95
C LYS A 497 31.63 30.05 -8.97
N SER A 498 32.46 29.56 -9.90
CA SER A 498 32.05 28.76 -11.06
C SER A 498 32.33 27.25 -10.98
N LYS A 499 33.03 26.77 -9.94
CA LYS A 499 33.58 25.39 -9.89
C LYS A 499 33.25 24.59 -8.61
N LEU A 500 32.04 24.72 -8.07
CA LEU A 500 31.51 23.81 -7.04
C LEU A 500 30.28 23.04 -7.53
N SER A 501 30.17 21.79 -7.07
CA SER A 501 28.90 21.06 -7.06
C SER A 501 27.94 21.71 -6.04
N TYR A 502 26.64 21.70 -6.30
CA TYR A 502 25.61 22.15 -5.37
C TYR A 502 24.25 21.46 -5.57
N LEU A 503 23.53 21.35 -4.45
CA LEU A 503 22.08 21.35 -4.44
C LEU A 503 21.60 22.80 -4.24
N ARG A 504 20.70 23.28 -5.08
CA ARG A 504 20.07 24.61 -4.97
C ARG A 504 18.57 24.47 -5.13
N GLU A 505 17.80 24.90 -4.13
CA GLU A 505 16.35 25.02 -4.22
C GLU A 505 15.98 26.44 -4.67
N ILE A 506 15.16 26.56 -5.72
CA ILE A 506 14.61 27.79 -6.27
C ILE A 506 13.11 27.80 -5.94
N ARG A 507 12.62 28.87 -5.32
CA ARG A 507 11.24 28.98 -4.85
C ARG A 507 10.47 29.97 -5.72
N THR A 508 9.20 29.69 -6.02
CA THR A 508 8.41 30.57 -6.91
C THR A 508 7.37 31.42 -6.17
N HIS A 509 6.75 30.90 -5.10
CA HIS A 509 5.78 31.64 -4.28
C HIS A 509 5.92 31.29 -2.80
N LYS A 510 5.45 32.18 -1.92
CA LYS A 510 5.38 31.98 -0.48
C LYS A 510 3.99 32.38 0.03
N LEU A 511 3.33 31.41 0.67
CA LEU A 511 2.11 31.61 1.45
C LEU A 511 2.54 31.87 2.90
N TYR A 512 2.11 32.97 3.51
CA TYR A 512 2.47 33.29 4.89
C TYR A 512 1.39 34.11 5.60
N ILE A 513 1.34 33.99 6.92
CA ILE A 513 0.56 34.89 7.78
C ILE A 513 1.34 36.21 7.86
N PRO A 514 0.79 37.34 7.36
CA PRO A 514 1.55 38.60 7.23
C PRO A 514 1.85 39.28 8.57
N ASP A 515 1.02 39.03 9.58
CA ASP A 515 1.17 39.60 10.92
C ASP A 515 0.65 38.61 11.96
N THR A 516 1.56 37.85 12.57
CA THR A 516 1.24 36.89 13.63
C THR A 516 0.84 37.55 14.95
N SER A 517 1.08 38.86 15.15
CA SER A 517 0.58 39.59 16.34
C SER A 517 -0.93 39.83 16.30
N LYS A 518 -1.55 39.68 15.13
CA LYS A 518 -3.01 39.66 14.94
C LYS A 518 -3.66 38.31 15.27
N LEU A 519 -2.91 37.28 15.63
CA LEU A 519 -3.49 36.03 16.13
C LEU A 519 -3.85 36.17 17.63
N LYS A 520 -5.10 35.86 17.98
CA LYS A 520 -5.51 35.46 19.34
C LYS A 520 -5.41 33.93 19.42
N ILE A 521 -5.11 33.37 20.59
CA ILE A 521 -5.32 31.93 20.83
C ILE A 521 -6.83 31.70 20.87
N SER A 522 -7.32 30.65 20.21
CA SER A 522 -8.76 30.39 20.14
C SER A 522 -9.35 30.09 21.51
N LYS A 523 -10.60 30.51 21.74
CA LYS A 523 -11.28 30.25 23.02
C LYS A 523 -11.36 28.74 23.29
N THR A 524 -11.60 27.94 22.25
CA THR A 524 -11.65 26.47 22.31
C THR A 524 -10.31 25.82 22.68
N PHE A 525 -9.17 26.38 22.24
CA PHE A 525 -7.85 25.90 22.64
C PHE A 525 -7.50 26.32 24.08
N MET A 526 -7.79 27.57 24.44
CA MET A 526 -7.65 28.06 25.82
C MET A 526 -8.45 27.19 26.80
N GLU A 527 -9.71 26.87 26.49
CA GLU A 527 -10.55 25.98 27.31
C GLU A 527 -9.98 24.56 27.42
N ALA A 528 -9.42 24.00 26.34
CA ALA A 528 -8.82 22.68 26.38
C ALA A 528 -7.55 22.62 27.25
N VAL A 529 -6.70 23.67 27.18
CA VAL A 529 -5.44 23.74 27.94
C VAL A 529 -5.65 24.19 29.39
N ALA A 530 -6.69 24.98 29.68
CA ALA A 530 -7.05 25.43 31.02
C ALA A 530 -7.93 24.46 31.81
N THR A 531 -8.05 23.20 31.37
CA THR A 531 -8.72 22.14 32.14
C THR A 531 -7.88 21.76 33.37
N ASN A 532 -8.53 21.57 34.53
CA ASN A 532 -7.85 21.08 35.74
C ASN A 532 -7.24 19.67 35.54
N ASP A 533 -7.75 18.93 34.56
CA ASP A 533 -7.31 17.59 34.19
C ASP A 533 -6.11 17.58 33.23
N PHE A 534 -5.61 18.75 32.79
CA PHE A 534 -4.43 18.84 31.92
C PHE A 534 -3.17 18.43 32.71
N PRO A 535 -2.44 17.36 32.32
CA PRO A 535 -1.31 16.88 33.09
C PRO A 535 -0.18 17.91 33.16
N SER A 536 0.17 18.33 34.39
CA SER A 536 1.23 19.32 34.66
C SER A 536 2.65 18.81 34.39
N CYS A 537 2.81 17.49 34.21
CA CYS A 537 4.04 16.85 33.74
C CYS A 537 3.72 15.67 32.81
N TYR A 538 4.67 15.33 31.94
CA TYR A 538 4.60 14.12 31.12
C TYR A 538 5.41 13.00 31.79
N THR A 539 4.74 11.90 32.12
CA THR A 539 5.34 10.69 32.68
C THR A 539 5.06 9.50 31.77
N ALA A 540 6.05 9.06 31.00
CA ALA A 540 5.92 7.97 30.02
C ALA A 540 5.52 6.60 30.62
N SER A 541 5.63 6.43 31.94
CA SER A 541 5.16 5.26 32.69
C SER A 541 3.67 5.31 33.05
N ASP A 542 3.01 6.46 32.90
CA ASP A 542 1.57 6.62 33.12
C ASP A 542 0.83 6.54 31.77
N SER A 543 -0.03 5.54 31.63
CA SER A 543 -0.81 5.30 30.43
C SER A 543 -1.82 6.41 30.15
N ASN A 544 -2.41 6.98 31.21
CA ASN A 544 -3.48 7.97 31.10
C ASN A 544 -2.91 9.32 30.65
N VAL A 545 -1.76 9.72 31.22
CA VAL A 545 -1.01 10.91 30.77
C VAL A 545 -0.51 10.73 29.33
N THR A 546 -0.01 9.54 28.99
CA THR A 546 0.47 9.24 27.62
C THR A 546 -0.67 9.23 26.60
N GLU A 547 -1.85 8.72 26.96
CA GLU A 547 -3.05 8.76 26.13
C GLU A 547 -3.64 10.18 26.02
N PHE A 548 -3.65 10.95 27.10
CA PHE A 548 -4.06 12.36 27.09
C PHE A 548 -3.24 13.18 26.08
N PHE A 549 -1.91 13.14 26.16
CA PHE A 549 -1.06 13.90 25.23
C PHE A 549 -1.19 13.41 23.79
N ARG A 550 -1.35 12.09 23.57
CA ARG A 550 -1.64 11.53 22.24
C ARG A 550 -2.93 12.09 21.66
N ASN A 551 -4.02 12.07 22.43
CA ASN A 551 -5.32 12.57 22.01
C ASN A 551 -5.32 14.10 21.82
N PHE A 552 -4.56 14.83 22.65
CA PHE A 552 -4.35 16.27 22.50
C PHE A 552 -3.63 16.62 21.20
N PHE A 553 -2.49 15.99 20.90
CA PHE A 553 -1.76 16.24 19.64
C PHE A 553 -2.47 15.65 18.41
N GLU A 554 -3.27 14.59 18.57
CA GLU A 554 -4.17 14.14 17.50
C GLU A 554 -5.33 15.12 17.25
N ARG A 555 -5.79 15.87 18.26
CA ARG A 555 -6.79 16.93 18.05
C ARG A 555 -6.21 18.20 17.44
N TRP A 556 -5.09 18.70 17.96
CA TRP A 556 -4.58 20.04 17.67
C TRP A 556 -3.37 20.07 16.72
N GLY A 557 -2.64 18.96 16.59
CA GLY A 557 -1.39 18.89 15.84
C GLY A 557 -0.17 19.30 16.66
N HIS A 558 1.02 19.07 16.11
CA HIS A 558 2.32 19.25 16.80
C HIS A 558 3.03 20.57 16.46
N PHE A 559 2.64 21.23 15.36
CA PHE A 559 3.36 22.37 14.79
C PHE A 559 2.40 23.42 14.23
N VAL A 560 2.81 24.69 14.30
CA VAL A 560 2.07 25.83 13.75
C VAL A 560 2.79 26.34 12.50
N VAL A 561 2.19 26.16 11.33
CA VAL A 561 2.78 26.57 10.04
C VAL A 561 2.44 28.03 9.74
N THR A 562 3.36 28.95 10.08
CA THR A 562 3.19 30.39 9.84
C THR A 562 3.56 30.83 8.42
N SER A 563 4.38 30.03 7.71
CA SER A 563 4.64 30.20 6.28
C SER A 563 5.06 28.90 5.59
N VAL A 564 4.81 28.81 4.29
CA VAL A 564 5.19 27.69 3.41
C VAL A 564 5.48 28.21 2.00
N TYR A 565 6.42 27.59 1.30
CA TYR A 565 6.69 27.91 -0.11
C TYR A 565 5.85 27.04 -1.04
N LEU A 566 5.18 27.67 -2.00
CA LEU A 566 4.28 27.02 -2.96
C LEU A 566 4.97 26.96 -4.33
N GLY A 567 5.47 25.77 -4.68
CA GLY A 567 6.15 25.52 -5.94
C GLY A 567 7.61 25.99 -5.97
N GLY A 568 8.37 25.39 -6.89
CA GLY A 568 9.80 25.61 -7.04
C GLY A 568 10.47 24.57 -7.92
N SER A 569 11.78 24.72 -8.10
CA SER A 569 12.66 23.73 -8.70
C SER A 569 13.87 23.47 -7.80
N ILE A 570 14.54 22.35 -8.04
CA ILE A 570 15.83 21.99 -7.45
C ILE A 570 16.81 21.81 -8.61
N GLU A 571 17.82 22.66 -8.64
CA GLU A 571 18.95 22.59 -9.57
C GLU A 571 20.03 21.70 -8.94
N ILE A 572 20.37 20.60 -9.60
CA ILE A 572 21.41 19.66 -9.18
C ILE A 572 22.61 19.82 -10.11
N LYS A 573 23.49 20.75 -9.75
CA LYS A 573 24.78 20.90 -10.43
C LYS A 573 25.80 20.02 -9.75
N LYS A 574 26.28 18.99 -10.45
CA LYS A 574 27.51 18.30 -10.05
C LYS A 574 28.69 18.91 -10.80
N ILE A 575 29.87 18.58 -10.30
CA ILE A 575 31.19 18.73 -10.91
C ILE A 575 31.90 17.43 -10.57
N PHE A 576 31.77 16.43 -11.45
CA PHE A 576 32.37 15.11 -11.28
C PHE A 576 33.91 15.14 -11.15
N THR A 577 34.45 14.02 -10.71
CA THR A 577 35.82 13.61 -11.03
C THR A 577 35.84 12.15 -11.51
N ASN A 578 35.14 11.81 -12.60
CA ASN A 578 35.52 10.77 -13.58
C ASN A 578 34.66 10.86 -14.85
N LYS A 579 35.26 10.83 -16.06
CA LYS A 579 34.50 10.73 -17.31
C LYS A 579 33.68 9.43 -17.39
N VAL A 580 34.21 8.30 -16.88
CA VAL A 580 33.44 7.04 -16.81
C VAL A 580 32.30 7.10 -15.77
N LYS A 581 32.40 7.96 -14.74
CA LYS A 581 31.30 8.21 -13.79
C LYS A 581 30.36 9.34 -14.24
N GLN A 582 30.76 10.12 -15.25
CA GLN A 582 29.96 11.16 -15.89
C GLN A 582 28.86 10.46 -16.69
N ASP A 583 29.23 9.69 -17.71
CA ASP A 583 28.32 8.93 -18.59
C ASP A 583 27.31 8.06 -17.79
N LEU A 584 27.76 7.31 -16.78
CA LEU A 584 26.90 6.44 -15.97
C LEU A 584 25.88 7.22 -15.13
N VAL A 585 26.30 8.32 -14.50
CA VAL A 585 25.41 9.10 -13.62
C VAL A 585 24.58 10.10 -14.43
N GLU A 586 25.04 10.52 -15.60
CA GLU A 586 24.20 11.20 -16.60
C GLU A 586 23.09 10.26 -17.06
N ALA A 587 23.39 9.01 -17.43
CA ALA A 587 22.38 8.02 -17.80
C ALA A 587 21.40 7.73 -16.64
N GLN A 588 21.89 7.57 -15.41
CA GLN A 588 21.05 7.41 -14.22
C GLN A 588 20.16 8.64 -13.99
N LEU A 589 20.72 9.86 -14.00
CA LEU A 589 19.95 11.06 -13.72
C LEU A 589 19.00 11.42 -14.86
N LYS A 590 19.35 11.16 -16.12
CA LYS A 590 18.44 11.30 -17.26
C LYS A 590 17.24 10.36 -17.12
N CYS A 591 17.48 9.08 -16.81
CA CYS A 591 16.43 8.13 -16.48
C CYS A 591 15.56 8.59 -15.28
N ILE A 592 16.18 9.14 -14.24
CA ILE A 592 15.47 9.71 -13.08
C ILE A 592 14.66 10.95 -13.46
N LEU A 593 15.19 11.83 -14.31
CA LEU A 593 14.52 13.03 -14.82
C LEU A 593 13.32 12.65 -15.69
N ASP A 594 13.47 11.71 -16.63
CA ASP A 594 12.37 11.18 -17.45
C ASP A 594 11.25 10.60 -16.56
N ILE A 595 11.62 9.81 -15.54
CA ILE A 595 10.68 9.25 -14.55
C ILE A 595 9.97 10.36 -13.75
N LEU A 596 10.69 11.41 -13.34
CA LEU A 596 10.13 12.53 -12.58
C LEU A 596 9.22 13.40 -13.43
N GLU A 597 9.62 13.76 -14.65
CA GLU A 597 8.81 14.59 -15.56
C GLU A 597 7.51 13.86 -15.93
N HIS A 598 7.59 12.58 -16.32
CA HIS A 598 6.41 11.78 -16.64
C HIS A 598 5.53 11.49 -15.40
N GLY A 599 6.10 11.55 -14.19
CA GLY A 599 5.36 11.50 -12.93
C GLY A 599 4.65 12.83 -12.60
N PHE A 600 5.35 13.96 -12.73
CA PHE A 600 4.85 15.29 -12.39
C PHE A 600 3.80 15.78 -13.39
N GLN A 601 3.99 15.61 -14.71
CA GLN A 601 3.02 16.07 -15.72
C GLN A 601 1.62 15.45 -15.51
N LYS A 602 1.53 14.21 -15.02
CA LYS A 602 0.25 13.55 -14.65
C LYS A 602 -0.37 14.09 -13.36
N SER A 603 0.45 14.42 -12.38
CA SER A 603 0.00 14.91 -11.06
C SER A 603 -0.44 16.37 -11.10
N VAL A 604 0.36 17.24 -11.72
CA VAL A 604 0.21 18.69 -11.66
C VAL A 604 -0.94 19.19 -12.53
N THR A 605 -0.98 18.78 -13.80
CA THR A 605 -1.90 19.36 -14.81
C THR A 605 -3.38 19.13 -14.48
N SER A 606 -3.70 17.99 -13.84
CA SER A 606 -5.08 17.67 -13.41
C SER A 606 -5.46 18.36 -12.11
N LYS A 607 -4.52 18.52 -11.17
CA LYS A 607 -4.80 19.01 -9.80
C LYS A 607 -4.61 20.51 -9.61
N ILE A 608 -3.64 21.14 -10.27
CA ILE A 608 -3.56 22.61 -10.30
C ILE A 608 -4.78 23.16 -11.05
N LYS A 609 -5.24 22.49 -12.11
CA LYS A 609 -6.52 22.85 -12.72
C LYS A 609 -7.68 22.71 -11.74
N ALA A 610 -7.86 21.57 -11.08
CA ALA A 610 -8.93 21.40 -10.09
C ALA A 610 -8.84 22.40 -8.91
N LEU A 611 -7.64 22.80 -8.49
CA LEU A 611 -7.43 23.79 -7.43
C LEU A 611 -7.78 25.21 -7.91
N ILE A 612 -7.31 25.62 -9.09
CA ILE A 612 -7.67 26.90 -9.73
C ILE A 612 -9.19 26.94 -9.94
N ASP A 613 -9.77 25.90 -10.53
CA ASP A 613 -11.22 25.79 -10.72
C ASP A 613 -11.95 25.90 -9.37
N SER A 614 -11.47 25.25 -8.28
CA SER A 614 -12.10 25.35 -6.94
C SER A 614 -11.96 26.72 -6.27
N VAL A 615 -10.92 27.50 -6.60
CA VAL A 615 -10.67 28.83 -6.03
C VAL A 615 -11.37 29.94 -6.83
N PHE A 616 -11.51 29.78 -8.15
CA PHE A 616 -12.12 30.78 -9.02
C PHE A 616 -13.62 30.56 -9.30
N MET A 617 -14.16 29.32 -9.22
CA MET A 617 -15.58 29.06 -9.48
C MET A 617 -16.56 29.69 -8.47
N ASN A 618 -16.06 30.20 -7.34
CA ASN A 618 -16.85 30.98 -6.38
C ASN A 618 -16.84 32.51 -6.67
N SER A 619 -16.32 32.94 -7.82
CA SER A 619 -16.27 34.36 -8.20
C SER A 619 -16.49 34.58 -9.71
N PHE A 620 -17.48 35.42 -10.04
CA PHE A 620 -17.95 35.85 -11.37
C PHE A 620 -18.76 34.84 -12.21
N PRO A 621 -20.04 35.14 -12.51
CA PRO A 621 -20.71 34.65 -13.71
C PRO A 621 -20.20 35.44 -14.93
N PHE A 622 -19.87 34.72 -16.02
CA PHE A 622 -19.61 35.34 -17.32
C PHE A 622 -20.92 35.44 -18.10
N ASP A 623 -21.61 36.57 -17.97
CA ASP A 623 -22.73 36.93 -18.84
C ASP A 623 -22.78 38.44 -19.08
N ASN A 624 -23.12 38.83 -20.31
CA ASN A 624 -23.02 40.18 -20.88
C ASN A 624 -21.59 40.76 -21.01
N LEU A 625 -21.02 40.62 -22.21
CA LEU A 625 -20.62 41.79 -23.01
C LEU A 625 -20.60 41.46 -24.51
N ARG A 626 -20.62 42.52 -25.33
CA ARG A 626 -20.35 42.49 -26.78
C ARG A 626 -18.92 42.93 -27.03
#